data_AF-A0A9E5YGZ8-F1
#
_entry.id   AF-A0A9E5YGZ8-F1
#
_cell.length_a   1.000
_cell.length_b   1.000
_cell.length_c   1.000
_cell.angle_alpha   90.00
_cell.angle_beta   90.00
_cell.angle_gamma   90.00
#
_symmetry.space_group_name_H-M   'P 1'
#
loop_
_entity.id
_entity.type
_entity.pdbx_description
1 polymer ?
#
loop_
_entity_poly.entity_id
_entity_poly.type
_entity_poly.pdbx_seq_one_letter_code
_entity_poly.pdbx_strand_id
1 'polypeptide(L)' 'MKQYTIEQINQAVNGSIDGTPTIMITGVEQISEATTNQLTF' A
#
# COMPACT_ATOMS: atom_id res chain seq x y z
N MET A 1 -9.74 -7.92 0.39
CA MET A 1 -8.79 -7.94 1.52
C MET A 1 -9.28 -6.99 2.61
N LYS A 2 -8.80 -7.12 3.86
CA LYS A 2 -8.92 -6.01 4.82
C LYS A 2 -8.11 -4.83 4.27
N GLN A 3 -8.61 -3.61 4.43
CA GLN A 3 -7.95 -2.41 3.92
C GLN A 3 -7.02 -1.83 4.99
N TYR A 4 -5.90 -1.27 4.55
CA TYR A 4 -4.87 -0.70 5.43
C TYR A 4 -4.35 0.61 4.86
N THR A 5 -3.97 1.56 5.71
CA THR A 5 -3.22 2.73 5.25
C THR A 5 -1.77 2.37 4.92
N ILE A 6 -1.11 3.16 4.07
CA ILE A 6 0.34 3.06 3.85
C ILE A 6 1.11 3.11 5.18
N GLU A 7 0.69 3.97 6.12
CA GLU A 7 1.28 4.02 7.47
C GLU A 7 1.23 2.68 8.20
N GLN A 8 0.08 2.03 8.22
CA GLN A 8 -0.10 0.74 8.90
C GLN A 8 0.76 -0.36 8.26
N ILE A 9 0.85 -0.36 6.93
CA ILE A 9 1.70 -1.29 6.19
C ILE A 9 3.17 -1.02 6.51
N ASN A 10 3.59 0.24 6.49
CA ASN A 10 4.96 0.66 6.76
C ASN A 10 5.44 0.23 8.16
N GLN A 11 4.59 0.41 9.17
CA GLN A 11 4.86 -0.03 10.55
C GLN A 11 5.03 -1.56 10.64
N ALA A 12 4.23 -2.32 9.90
CA ALA A 12 4.30 -3.78 9.91
C ALA A 12 5.58 -4.32 9.25
N VAL A 13 6.12 -3.62 8.25
CA VAL A 13 7.33 -4.03 7.53
C VAL A 13 8.60 -3.31 8.01
N ASN A 14 8.47 -2.42 9.00
CA ASN A 14 9.55 -1.56 9.49
C ASN A 14 10.23 -0.78 8.34
N GLY A 15 9.43 -0.20 7.46
CA GLY A 15 9.87 0.51 6.27
C GLY A 15 10.07 2.02 6.47
N SER A 16 10.27 2.71 5.36
CA SER A 16 10.24 4.18 5.27
C SER A 16 9.21 4.61 4.22
N ILE A 17 8.48 5.69 4.48
CA ILE A 17 7.47 6.23 3.59
C ILE A 17 8.04 7.44 2.86
N ASP A 18 7.93 7.42 1.53
CA ASP A 18 8.01 8.61 0.69
C ASP A 18 6.61 8.86 0.09
N GLY A 19 6.04 10.05 0.35
CA GLY A 19 4.69 10.43 -0.08
C GLY A 19 3.62 10.42 1.03
N THR A 20 2.36 10.13 0.67
CA THR A 20 1.19 10.33 1.53
C THR A 20 0.85 9.10 2.38
N PRO A 21 1.03 9.14 3.72
CA PRO A 21 0.89 7.97 4.59
C PRO A 21 -0.57 7.53 4.81
N THR A 22 -1.54 8.39 4.49
CA THR A 22 -2.97 8.16 4.73
C THR A 22 -3.69 7.48 3.57
N ILE A 23 -3.00 7.18 2.46
CA ILE A 23 -3.59 6.45 1.33
C ILE A 23 -4.03 5.06 1.81
N MET A 24 -5.29 4.73 1.52
CA MET A 24 -5.87 3.42 1.80
C MET A 24 -5.52 2.44 0.68
N ILE A 25 -4.92 1.31 1.04
CA ILE A 25 -4.62 0.19 0.15
C ILE A 25 -5.74 -0.84 0.23
N THR A 26 -6.26 -1.22 -0.93
CA THR A 26 -7.39 -2.14 -1.09
C THR A 26 -6.96 -3.54 -1.50
N GLY A 27 -5.72 -3.69 -1.98
CA GLY A 27 -5.13 -4.97 -2.36
C GLY A 27 -3.68 -4.87 -2.82
N VAL A 28 -3.15 -5.99 -3.29
CA VAL A 28 -1.84 -6.14 -3.91
C VAL A 28 -2.07 -6.69 -5.31
N GLU A 29 -1.38 -6.15 -6.31
CA GLU A 29 -1.49 -6.59 -7.70
C GLU A 29 -0.16 -6.48 -8.44
N GLN A 30 0.00 -7.19 -9.56
CA GLN A 30 1.14 -7.01 -10.46
C GLN A 30 1.12 -5.63 -11.11
N ILE A 31 2.29 -5.06 -11.40
CA ILE A 31 2.41 -3.71 -11.98
C ILE A 31 1.64 -3.54 -13.30
N SER A 32 1.52 -4.59 -14.10
CA SER A 32 0.80 -4.58 -15.38
C SER A 32 -0.72 -4.54 -15.23
N GLU A 33 -1.25 -4.94 -14.08
CA GLU A 33 -2.68 -5.09 -13.82
C GLU A 33 -3.18 -4.18 -12.70
N ALA A 34 -2.25 -3.55 -11.96
CA ALA A 34 -2.55 -2.69 -10.83
C ALA A 34 -3.35 -1.46 -11.24
N THR A 35 -4.35 -1.17 -10.41
CA THR A 35 -5.18 0.01 -10.47
C THR A 35 -4.93 0.89 -9.24
N THR A 36 -5.61 2.03 -9.16
CA THR A 36 -5.51 2.95 -8.03
C THR A 36 -5.71 2.22 -6.69
N ASN A 37 -4.90 2.58 -5.70
CA ASN A 37 -4.93 2.05 -4.34
C ASN A 37 -4.54 0.57 -4.19
N GLN A 38 -3.81 0.01 -5.15
CA GLN A 38 -3.17 -1.30 -5.02
C GLN A 38 -1.65 -1.17 -4.89
N LEU A 39 -1.06 -1.96 -4.01
CA LEU A 39 0.40 -2.07 -3.91
C LEU A 39 0.94 -2.98 -5.00
N THR A 40 2.16 -2.68 -5.46
CA THR A 40 2.95 -3.52 -6.38
C THR A 40 4.34 -3.73 -5.77
N PHE A 41 5.00 -4.83 -6.12
CA PHE A 41 6.40 -5.12 -5.77
C PHE A 41 7.02 -6.09 -6.79
#